data_AF-A0A564WRW8-F1
#
_entry.id   AF-A0A564WRW8-F1
#
_cell.length_a   1.000
_cell.length_b   1.000
_cell.length_c   1.000
_cell.angle_alpha   90.00
_cell.angle_beta   90.00
_cell.angle_gamma   90.00
#
_symmetry.space_group_name_H-M   'P 1'
#
loop_
_entity.id
_entity.type
_entity.pdbx_description
1 polymer ?
#
loop_
_entity_poly.entity_id
_entity_poly.type
_entity_poly.pdbx_seq_one_letter_code
_entity_poly.pdbx_strand_id
1 'polypeptide(L)' 'MFYQLIIKLLFRKDVQTMAIIYATLIIKGKKTFADVPDKIKDKVKEVLVDLDCPELAE' A
#
# COMPACT_ATOMS: atom_id res chain seq x y z
N MET A 1 -11.64 -6.03 22.50
CA MET A 1 -12.29 -5.62 21.24
C MET A 1 -12.04 -4.14 20.89
N PHE A 2 -12.24 -3.17 21.81
CA PHE A 2 -12.12 -1.74 21.51
C PHE A 2 -10.71 -1.24 21.15
N TYR A 3 -9.65 -1.78 21.76
CA TYR A 3 -8.28 -1.35 21.49
C TYR A 3 -7.84 -1.59 20.03
N GLN A 4 -8.31 -2.68 19.39
CA GLN A 4 -8.03 -2.93 17.97
C GLN A 4 -8.67 -1.90 17.03
N LEU A 5 -9.84 -1.35 17.41
CA LEU A 5 -10.50 -0.29 16.64
C LEU A 5 -9.74 1.04 16.76
N ILE A 6 -9.31 1.40 17.97
CA ILE A 6 -8.54 2.63 18.23
C ILE A 6 -7.17 2.57 17.52
N ILE A 7 -6.47 1.43 17.60
CA ILE A 7 -5.17 1.23 16.91
C ILE A 7 -5.34 1.29 15.39
N LYS A 8 -6.39 0.67 14.83
CA LYS A 8 -6.69 0.77 13.39
C LYS A 8 -6.98 2.20 12.96
N LEU A 9 -7.65 2.99 13.80
CA LEU A 9 -8.00 4.38 13.48
C LEU A 9 -6.75 5.27 13.50
N LEU A 10 -5.84 5.04 14.44
CA LEU A 10 -4.58 5.79 14.56
C LEU A 10 -3.62 5.48 13.38
N PHE A 11 -3.44 4.20 13.03
CA PHE A 11 -2.50 3.76 11.99
C PHE A 11 -3.00 3.94 10.54
N ARG A 12 -4.24 4.39 10.32
CA ARG A 12 -4.81 4.52 8.96
C ARG A 12 -4.00 5.46 8.07
N LYS A 13 -3.49 6.57 8.64
CA LYS A 13 -2.75 7.59 7.90
C LYS A 13 -1.35 7.09 7.50
N ASP A 14 -0.69 6.36 8.41
CA ASP A 14 0.61 5.73 8.14
C ASP A 14 0.51 4.64 7.07
N VAL A 15 -0.55 3.83 7.10
CA VAL A 15 -0.78 2.76 6.11
C VAL A 15 -0.92 3.33 4.70
N GLN A 16 -1.66 4.43 4.51
CA GLN A 16 -1.79 5.08 3.21
C GLN A 16 -0.45 5.65 2.73
N THR A 17 0.29 6.32 3.60
CA THR A 17 1.61 6.87 3.26
C THR A 17 2.57 5.76 2.84
N MET A 18 2.59 4.64 3.56
CA MET A 18 3.41 3.48 3.19
C MET A 18 2.98 2.89 1.84
N ALA A 19 1.69 2.80 1.56
CA ALA A 19 1.22 2.30 0.27
C ALA A 19 1.68 3.17 -0.92
N ILE A 20 1.61 4.49 -0.77
CA ILE A 20 2.09 5.44 -1.79
C ILE A 20 3.60 5.30 -2.01
N ILE A 21 4.37 5.16 -0.93
CA ILE A 21 5.83 4.94 -1.02
C ILE A 21 6.13 3.65 -1.79
N TYR A 22 5.45 2.55 -1.45
CA TYR A 22 5.64 1.27 -2.15
C TYR A 22 5.22 1.34 -3.62
N ALA A 23 4.06 1.91 -3.94
CA ALA A 23 3.63 2.11 -5.33
C ALA A 23 4.66 2.93 -6.13
N THR A 24 5.19 4.00 -5.53
CA THR A 24 6.25 4.82 -6.15
C THR A 24 7.55 4.04 -6.36
N LEU A 25 7.94 3.20 -5.40
CA LEU A 25 9.13 2.35 -5.51
C LEU A 25 8.96 1.28 -6.60
N ILE A 26 7.75 0.75 -6.77
CA ILE A 26 7.40 -0.20 -7.82
C ILE A 26 7.45 0.46 -9.20
N ILE A 27 6.84 1.63 -9.37
CA ILE A 27 6.91 2.42 -10.61
C ILE A 27 8.36 2.76 -10.99
N LYS A 28 9.22 3.01 -9.99
CA LYS A 28 10.65 3.25 -10.19
C LYS A 28 11.48 1.98 -10.45
N GLY A 29 10.86 0.79 -10.44
CA GLY A 29 11.55 -0.50 -10.60
C GLY A 29 12.51 -0.85 -9.46
N LYS A 30 12.35 -0.24 -8.28
CA LYS A 30 13.19 -0.49 -7.09
C LYS A 30 12.66 -1.62 -6.22
N LYS A 31 11.37 -1.92 -6.32
CA LYS A 31 10.69 -3.02 -5.65
C LYS A 31 9.67 -3.64 -6.60
N THR A 32 9.28 -4.87 -6.29
CA THR A 32 8.20 -5.59 -6.97
C THR A 32 6.95 -5.63 -6.09
N PHE A 33 5.79 -5.92 -6.66
CA PHE A 33 4.56 -6.07 -5.88
C PHE A 33 4.64 -7.23 -4.87
N ALA A 34 5.46 -8.25 -5.15
CA ALA A 34 5.76 -9.33 -4.23
C ALA A 34 6.46 -8.86 -2.93
N ASP A 35 7.19 -7.74 -2.97
CA ASP A 35 7.87 -7.15 -1.81
C ASP A 35 6.93 -6.36 -0.89
N VAL A 36 5.66 -6.21 -1.27
CA VAL A 36 4.65 -5.46 -0.53
C VAL A 36 4.08 -6.34 0.60
N PRO A 37 4.10 -5.86 1.86
CA PRO A 37 3.47 -6.57 2.96
C PRO A 37 1.98 -6.80 2.73
N ASP A 38 1.47 -8.00 3.02
CA ASP A 38 0.07 -8.38 2.75
C ASP A 38 -0.95 -7.43 3.39
N LYS A 39 -0.61 -6.83 4.54
CA LYS A 39 -1.46 -5.85 5.24
C LYS A 39 -1.75 -4.58 4.42
N ILE A 40 -0.88 -4.24 3.46
CA ILE A 40 -1.00 -3.02 2.63
C ILE A 40 -1.10 -3.33 1.13
N LYS A 41 -1.02 -4.60 0.71
CA LYS A 41 -1.10 -5.01 -0.71
C LYS A 41 -2.31 -4.44 -1.42
N ASP A 42 -3.49 -4.56 -0.81
CA ASP A 42 -4.73 -4.04 -1.39
C ASP A 42 -4.66 -2.52 -1.59
N LYS A 43 -4.09 -1.78 -0.62
CA LYS A 43 -3.90 -0.33 -0.75
C LYS A 43 -2.86 0.02 -1.81
N VAL A 44 -1.76 -0.73 -1.92
CA VAL A 44 -0.76 -0.49 -2.96
C VAL A 44 -1.35 -0.73 -4.34
N LYS A 45 -2.18 -1.78 -4.50
CA LYS A 45 -2.91 -2.06 -5.73
C LYS A 45 -3.88 -0.94 -6.09
N GLU A 46 -4.67 -0.45 -5.12
CA GLU A 46 -5.53 0.73 -5.31
C GLU A 46 -4.70 1.93 -5.81
N VAL A 47 -3.58 2.25 -5.16
CA VAL A 47 -2.71 3.37 -5.57
C VAL A 47 -2.11 3.17 -6.96
N LEU A 48 -1.69 1.96 -7.32
CA LEU A 48 -1.16 1.68 -8.66
C LEU A 48 -2.23 1.82 -9.75
N VAL A 49 -3.47 1.44 -9.45
CA VAL A 49 -4.62 1.66 -10.34
C VAL A 49 -4.92 3.17 -10.47
N ASP A 50 -4.91 3.90 -9.37
CA ASP A 50 -5.12 5.37 -9.36
C ASP A 50 -4.01 6.13 -10.12
N LEU A 51 -2.82 5.53 -10.24
CA LEU A 51 -1.67 6.05 -11.00
C LEU A 51 -1.60 5.49 -12.43
N ASP A 52 -2.66 4.83 -12.92
CA ASP A 52 -2.74 4.24 -14.27
C ASP A 52 -1.64 3.20 -14.58
N CYS A 53 -1.12 2.50 -13.56
CA CYS A 53 -0.12 1.43 -13.69
C CYS A 53 -0.59 0.09 -13.07
N PRO A 54 -1.78 -0.43 -13.41
CA PRO A 54 -2.34 -1.64 -12.81
C PRO A 54 -1.51 -2.91 -13.07
N GLU A 55 -0.78 -2.97 -14.19
CA GLU A 55 0.10 -4.08 -14.58
C GLU A 55 1.27 -4.29 -13.62
N LEU A 56 1.63 -3.27 -12.85
CA LEU A 56 2.68 -3.36 -11.83
C LEU A 56 2.18 -3.97 -10.52
N ALA A 57 0.90 -4.31 -10.42
CA ALA A 57 0.29 -4.96 -9.25
C ALA A 57 0.23 -6.50 -9.38
N GLU A 58 1.03 -7.07 -10.29
CA GLU A 58 1.22 -8.51 -10.50
C GLU A 58 2.34 -9.11 -9.64
#